data_AF-A0A6J4XA45-F1
#
_entry.id   AF-A0A6J4XA45-F1
#
_cell.length_a   1.000
_cell.length_b   1.000
_cell.length_c   1.000
_cell.angle_alpha   90.00
_cell.angle_beta   90.00
_cell.angle_gamma   90.00
#
_symmetry.space_group_name_H-M   'P 1'
#
loop_
_entity.id
_entity.type
_entity.pdbx_description
1 polymer ?
#
loop_
_entity_poly.entity_id
_entity_poly.type
_entity_poly.pdbx_seq_one_letter_code
_entity_poly.pdbx_strand_id
1 'polypeptide(L)'
;MPPSWDMLSPFTRIQPGPFISKFEPWIIFSLLLFFFWAAVGIALRRKFEQSRHLRTLVTAVALILAVGTYYSIYRGWLYFSLQGLGLFGTFLIFIIIFFIIFGLMRGYGMRTSTALPLGFALFYISLWAVSPNILHSIQEIFPPVNGILLILFAVSVFKVISAFFRHSKQSPVDTAKSLSRVDLETPDDTEIDKEIQEDKREKKLLRSKTMKLTKREIASIEDIDRYLKQMITIIKNKETSIDEQEIEDLRKALKQISSKENIINKNIRLIEKHLEFYQAGRSKDIAKLERRLSQTKDKNKLQTIKEEIEYQKQMLKALDFMRKYEKRVSTLCQSFNILLDTAMKKLINRRPEEALSNLENARNSLLEIKQIYEKQMNIEKYLLKLDKKAIFDLKKEKDQK
;
A
#
# COMPACT_ATOMS: atom_id res chain seq x y z
N MET A 1 31.76 -30.12 58.51
CA MET A 1 31.22 -30.04 57.13
C MET A 1 30.77 -28.61 56.89
N PRO A 2 31.28 -27.91 55.87
CA PRO A 2 30.86 -26.55 55.59
C PRO A 2 29.41 -26.54 55.08
N PRO A 3 28.60 -25.52 55.42
CA PRO A 3 27.23 -25.40 54.93
C PRO A 3 27.25 -25.17 53.41
N SER A 4 26.71 -26.12 52.64
CA SER A 4 26.47 -25.93 51.21
C SER A 4 25.33 -24.94 51.05
N TRP A 5 25.66 -23.69 50.70
CA TRP A 5 24.68 -22.69 50.31
C TRP A 5 24.07 -23.09 48.96
N ASP A 6 22.87 -23.66 49.00
CA ASP A 6 22.10 -23.89 47.79
C ASP A 6 21.44 -22.58 47.35
N MET A 7 22.10 -21.89 46.40
CA MET A 7 21.63 -20.65 45.78
C MET A 7 20.25 -20.79 45.12
N LEU A 8 19.78 -22.02 44.89
CA LEU A 8 18.47 -22.29 44.27
C LEU A 8 17.35 -22.57 45.30
N SER A 9 17.68 -22.57 46.59
CA SER A 9 16.69 -22.72 47.69
C SER A 9 15.51 -21.73 47.69
N PRO A 10 15.60 -20.50 47.15
CA PRO A 10 14.41 -19.64 47.00
C PRO A 10 13.42 -20.16 45.95
N PHE A 11 13.91 -20.90 44.95
CA PHE A 11 13.12 -21.39 43.82
C PHE A 11 12.45 -22.74 44.11
N THR A 12 12.95 -23.51 45.08
CA THR A 12 12.35 -24.81 45.46
C THR A 12 10.97 -24.66 46.11
N ARG A 13 10.63 -23.46 46.62
CA ARG A 13 9.28 -23.14 47.14
C ARG A 13 8.29 -22.71 46.06
N ILE A 14 8.75 -22.39 44.85
CA ILE A 14 7.86 -22.05 43.75
C ILE A 14 7.38 -23.36 43.15
N GLN A 15 6.20 -23.81 43.56
CA GLN A 15 5.53 -24.91 42.88
C GLN A 15 4.89 -24.35 41.60
N PRO A 16 5.42 -24.63 40.39
CA PRO A 16 4.88 -24.05 39.17
C PRO A 16 3.49 -24.62 38.85
N GLY A 17 3.16 -25.82 39.32
CA GLY A 17 1.89 -26.49 39.05
C GLY A 17 0.65 -25.69 39.48
N PRO A 18 0.52 -25.30 40.77
CA PRO A 18 -0.60 -24.49 41.24
C PRO A 18 -0.69 -23.09 40.60
N PHE A 19 0.46 -22.52 40.21
CA PHE A 19 0.49 -21.23 39.51
C PHE A 19 -0.01 -21.39 38.06
N ILE A 20 0.49 -22.39 37.35
CA ILE A 20 0.09 -22.67 35.97
C ILE A 20 -1.39 -23.03 35.90
N SER A 21 -1.93 -23.83 36.82
CA SER A 21 -3.36 -24.19 36.80
C SER A 21 -4.27 -22.98 37.07
N LYS A 22 -3.87 -22.07 37.97
CA LYS A 22 -4.63 -20.85 38.26
C LYS A 22 -4.67 -19.88 37.08
N PHE A 23 -3.59 -19.81 36.31
CA PHE A 23 -3.48 -18.89 35.16
C PHE A 23 -3.57 -19.60 33.80
N GLU A 24 -3.89 -20.89 33.77
CA GLU A 24 -3.97 -21.73 32.57
C GLU A 24 -4.78 -21.06 31.44
N PRO A 25 -5.98 -20.49 31.70
CA PRO A 25 -6.77 -19.91 30.63
C PRO A 25 -6.10 -18.66 30.03
N TRP A 26 -5.43 -17.84 30.86
CA TRP A 26 -4.70 -16.66 30.41
C TRP A 26 -3.43 -17.00 29.64
N ILE A 27 -2.72 -18.06 30.06
CA ILE A 27 -1.52 -18.55 29.39
C ILE A 27 -1.87 -19.08 28.00
N ILE A 28 -2.91 -19.93 27.91
CA ILE A 28 -3.38 -20.49 26.63
C ILE A 28 -3.84 -19.37 25.69
N PHE A 29 -4.66 -18.43 26.19
CA PHE A 29 -5.14 -17.32 25.39
C PHE A 29 -3.99 -16.48 24.85
N SER A 30 -3.00 -16.17 25.69
CA SER A 30 -1.83 -15.38 25.29
C SER A 30 -1.02 -16.10 24.21
N LEU A 31 -0.78 -17.41 24.38
CA LEU A 31 -0.08 -18.22 23.39
C LEU A 31 -0.81 -18.24 22.04
N LEU A 32 -2.14 -18.45 22.05
CA LEU A 32 -2.96 -18.41 20.84
C LEU A 32 -2.92 -17.03 20.18
N LEU A 33 -3.00 -15.95 20.97
CA LEU A 33 -2.94 -14.59 20.46
C LEU A 33 -1.64 -14.32 19.72
N PHE A 34 -0.49 -14.61 20.33
CA PHE A 34 0.81 -14.41 19.69
C PHE A 34 1.02 -15.33 18.47
N PHE A 35 0.52 -16.57 18.54
CA PHE A 35 0.55 -17.51 17.42
C PHE A 35 -0.20 -16.98 16.21
N PHE A 36 -1.47 -16.60 16.39
CA PHE A 36 -2.28 -16.07 15.30
C PHE A 36 -1.75 -14.72 14.82
N TRP A 37 -1.19 -13.91 15.71
CA TRP A 37 -0.56 -12.64 15.33
C TRP A 37 0.64 -12.85 14.39
N ALA A 38 1.48 -13.85 14.69
CA ALA A 38 2.56 -14.27 13.81
C ALA A 38 2.05 -14.85 12.47
N ALA A 39 1.10 -15.79 12.51
CA ALA A 39 0.59 -16.47 11.32
C ALA A 39 -0.13 -15.51 10.36
N VAL A 40 -1.05 -14.70 10.89
CA VAL A 40 -1.79 -13.68 10.16
C VAL A 40 -0.84 -12.59 9.65
N GLY A 41 0.12 -12.18 10.47
CA GLY A 41 1.16 -11.23 10.07
C GLY A 41 1.93 -11.70 8.85
N ILE A 42 2.34 -12.97 8.79
CA ILE A 42 3.03 -13.55 7.64
C ILE A 42 2.11 -13.61 6.41
N ALA A 43 0.86 -14.06 6.59
CA ALA A 43 -0.09 -14.25 5.50
C ALA A 43 -0.53 -12.93 4.85
N LEU A 44 -0.88 -11.93 5.67
CA LEU A 44 -1.40 -10.64 5.20
C LEU A 44 -0.29 -9.72 4.68
N ARG A 45 0.93 -9.81 5.22
CA ARG A 45 2.05 -8.98 4.75
C ARG A 45 2.37 -9.25 3.29
N ARG A 46 2.20 -10.47 2.78
CA ARG A 46 2.39 -10.79 1.35
C ARG A 46 1.40 -10.08 0.42
N LYS A 47 0.19 -9.78 0.87
CA LYS A 47 -0.87 -9.18 0.04
C LYS A 47 -1.02 -7.67 0.22
N PHE A 48 -0.57 -7.12 1.35
CA PHE A 48 -0.88 -5.76 1.77
C PHE A 48 0.35 -4.95 2.21
N GLU A 49 1.51 -5.17 1.59
CA GLU A 49 2.79 -4.51 1.95
C GLU A 49 2.74 -2.98 2.05
N GLN A 50 1.80 -2.32 1.35
CA GLN A 50 1.71 -0.85 1.26
C GLN A 50 0.59 -0.22 2.10
N SER A 51 -0.21 -0.98 2.84
CA SER A 51 -1.35 -0.41 3.57
C SER A 51 -0.96 0.12 4.95
N ARG A 52 -1.33 1.38 5.24
CA ARG A 52 -1.11 2.02 6.55
C ARG A 52 -1.84 1.28 7.69
N HIS A 53 -2.86 0.49 7.36
CA HIS A 53 -3.72 -0.24 8.30
C HIS A 53 -3.33 -1.71 8.49
N LEU A 54 -2.22 -2.17 7.89
CA LEU A 54 -1.81 -3.59 7.96
C LEU A 54 -1.67 -4.07 9.40
N ARG A 55 -1.04 -3.28 10.29
CA ARG A 55 -0.86 -3.65 11.71
C ARG A 55 -2.19 -3.82 12.42
N THR A 56 -3.11 -2.87 12.23
CA THR A 56 -4.46 -2.92 12.82
C THR A 56 -5.23 -4.13 12.32
N LEU A 57 -5.17 -4.43 11.02
CA LEU A 57 -5.83 -5.59 10.42
C LEU A 57 -5.25 -6.91 10.95
N VAL A 58 -3.92 -7.00 11.03
CA VAL A 58 -3.23 -8.18 11.56
C VAL A 58 -3.60 -8.42 13.03
N THR A 59 -3.62 -7.38 13.86
CA THR A 59 -4.04 -7.49 15.26
C THR A 59 -5.50 -7.87 15.40
N ALA A 60 -6.40 -7.27 14.61
CA ALA A 60 -7.84 -7.57 14.67
C ALA A 60 -8.14 -9.02 14.27
N VAL A 61 -7.58 -9.49 13.15
CA VAL A 61 -7.78 -10.86 12.68
C VAL A 61 -7.13 -11.87 13.63
N ALA A 62 -5.94 -11.57 14.17
CA ALA A 62 -5.30 -12.41 15.17
C ALA A 62 -6.13 -12.53 16.45
N LEU A 63 -6.68 -11.42 16.94
CA LEU A 63 -7.54 -11.41 18.11
C LEU A 63 -8.82 -12.22 17.89
N ILE A 64 -9.48 -12.06 16.73
CA ILE A 64 -10.69 -12.83 16.37
C ILE A 64 -10.39 -14.34 16.35
N LEU A 65 -9.27 -14.74 15.72
CA LEU A 65 -8.87 -16.15 15.67
C LEU A 65 -8.50 -16.69 17.06
N ALA A 66 -7.79 -15.90 17.87
CA ALA A 66 -7.41 -16.28 19.23
C ALA A 66 -8.63 -16.47 20.13
N VAL A 67 -9.57 -15.51 20.11
CA VAL A 67 -10.83 -15.58 20.86
C VAL A 67 -11.68 -16.76 20.37
N GLY A 68 -11.86 -16.91 19.06
CA GLY A 68 -12.66 -18.00 18.48
C GLY A 68 -12.11 -19.38 18.82
N THR A 69 -10.78 -19.54 18.71
CA THR A 69 -10.11 -20.80 19.04
C THR A 69 -10.14 -21.07 20.54
N TYR A 70 -9.90 -20.06 21.37
CA TYR A 70 -9.96 -20.19 22.82
C TYR A 70 -11.36 -20.59 23.29
N TYR A 71 -12.43 -19.94 22.81
CA TYR A 71 -13.80 -20.32 23.15
C TYR A 71 -14.17 -21.71 22.63
N SER A 72 -13.74 -22.07 21.41
CA SER A 72 -13.96 -23.41 20.85
C SER A 72 -13.28 -24.51 21.66
N ILE A 73 -12.12 -24.23 22.26
CA ILE A 73 -11.35 -25.17 23.09
C ILE A 73 -11.92 -25.27 24.51
N TYR A 74 -12.26 -24.13 25.14
CA TYR A 74 -12.62 -24.06 26.56
C TYR A 74 -14.13 -24.21 26.85
N ARG A 75 -14.99 -23.75 25.94
CA ARG A 75 -16.46 -23.83 26.07
C ARG A 75 -17.13 -24.71 25.00
N GLY A 76 -16.40 -25.11 23.97
CA GLY A 76 -16.91 -25.91 22.86
C GLY A 76 -16.73 -27.42 23.04
N TRP A 77 -17.06 -28.14 21.98
CA TRP A 77 -17.20 -29.61 21.88
C TRP A 77 -15.96 -30.45 22.25
N LEU A 78 -14.79 -29.84 22.43
CA LEU A 78 -13.51 -30.54 22.47
C LEU A 78 -12.94 -30.76 23.88
N TYR A 79 -13.46 -30.12 24.93
CA TYR A 79 -13.03 -30.27 26.35
C TYR A 79 -11.53 -30.57 26.54
N PHE A 80 -10.66 -29.85 25.83
CA PHE A 80 -9.23 -30.08 25.91
C PHE A 80 -8.67 -29.42 27.18
N SER A 81 -8.38 -30.22 28.20
CA SER A 81 -7.49 -29.79 29.28
C SER A 81 -6.03 -30.04 28.86
N LEU A 82 -5.12 -29.10 29.15
CA LEU A 82 -3.68 -29.31 28.89
C LEU A 82 -3.16 -30.57 29.61
N GLN A 83 -3.78 -30.90 30.74
CA GLN A 83 -3.50 -32.09 31.53
C GLN A 83 -3.98 -33.38 30.83
N GLY A 84 -5.09 -33.34 30.08
CA GLY A 84 -5.63 -34.50 29.34
C GLY A 84 -4.90 -34.80 28.03
N LEU A 85 -4.17 -33.83 27.47
CA LEU A 85 -3.40 -34.00 26.23
C LEU A 85 -2.00 -34.60 26.41
N GLY A 86 -1.49 -34.65 27.66
CA GLY A 86 -0.16 -35.19 27.97
C GLY A 86 0.94 -34.64 27.06
N LEU A 87 1.79 -35.52 26.53
CA LEU A 87 2.91 -35.19 25.63
C LEU A 87 2.48 -34.46 24.35
N PHE A 88 1.25 -34.68 23.86
CA PHE A 88 0.76 -34.01 22.64
C PHE A 88 0.53 -32.52 22.88
N GLY A 89 -0.01 -32.15 24.05
CA GLY A 89 -0.22 -30.75 24.43
C GLY A 89 1.11 -30.00 24.57
N THR A 90 2.10 -30.66 25.16
CA THR A 90 3.48 -30.16 25.25
C THR A 90 4.08 -29.91 23.86
N PHE A 91 3.94 -30.86 22.93
CA PHE A 91 4.43 -30.71 21.55
C PHE A 91 3.75 -29.54 20.81
N LEU A 92 2.44 -29.38 21.00
CA LEU A 92 1.68 -28.27 20.40
C LEU A 92 2.15 -26.91 20.93
N ILE A 93 2.39 -26.79 22.24
CA ILE A 93 2.94 -25.56 22.84
C ILE A 93 4.30 -25.23 22.22
N PHE A 94 5.17 -26.23 22.03
CA PHE A 94 6.47 -26.00 21.42
C PHE A 94 6.39 -25.53 19.97
N ILE A 95 5.49 -26.13 19.18
CA ILE A 95 5.22 -25.65 17.82
C ILE A 95 4.78 -24.20 17.84
N ILE A 96 3.85 -23.85 18.74
CA ILE A 96 3.36 -22.48 18.89
C ILE A 96 4.51 -21.52 19.25
N ILE A 97 5.33 -21.86 20.25
CA ILE A 97 6.48 -21.05 20.66
C ILE A 97 7.44 -20.84 19.49
N PHE A 98 7.78 -21.91 18.76
CA PHE A 98 8.63 -21.80 17.57
C PHE A 98 8.06 -20.82 16.53
N PHE A 99 6.77 -20.93 16.21
CA PHE A 99 6.11 -20.03 15.26
C PHE A 99 6.04 -18.58 15.76
N ILE A 100 5.90 -18.35 17.07
CA ILE A 100 5.95 -17.02 17.67
C ILE A 100 7.35 -16.42 17.47
N ILE A 101 8.41 -17.14 17.87
CA ILE A 101 9.79 -16.66 17.73
C ILE A 101 10.09 -16.39 16.24
N PHE A 102 9.76 -17.34 15.35
CA PHE A 102 9.91 -17.19 13.90
C PHE A 102 9.15 -15.97 13.34
N GLY A 103 7.89 -15.82 13.74
CA GLY A 103 7.02 -14.72 13.33
C GLY A 103 7.55 -13.36 13.78
N LEU A 104 8.07 -13.27 15.01
CA LEU A 104 8.69 -12.06 15.53
C LEU A 104 9.93 -11.68 14.71
N MET A 105 10.84 -12.61 14.44
CA MET A 105 12.03 -12.33 13.60
C MET A 105 11.65 -11.89 12.18
N ARG A 106 10.63 -12.52 11.57
CA ARG A 106 10.09 -12.07 10.29
C ARG A 106 9.45 -10.69 10.40
N GLY A 107 8.78 -10.40 11.51
CA GLY A 107 8.24 -9.09 11.87
C GLY A 107 9.31 -8.00 11.83
N TYR A 108 10.46 -8.25 12.47
CA TYR A 108 11.64 -7.38 12.48
C TYR A 108 12.37 -7.25 11.13
N GLY A 109 11.88 -7.89 10.07
CA GLY A 109 12.41 -7.73 8.71
C GLY A 109 13.53 -8.71 8.36
N MET A 110 13.80 -9.71 9.20
CA MET A 110 14.81 -10.73 8.88
C MET A 110 14.37 -11.56 7.66
N ARG A 111 15.32 -11.89 6.79
CA ARG A 111 15.09 -12.81 5.65
C ARG A 111 14.75 -14.20 6.19
N THR A 112 13.86 -14.93 5.51
CA THR A 112 13.46 -16.28 5.93
C THR A 112 14.65 -17.22 6.15
N SER A 113 15.69 -17.08 5.32
CA SER A 113 16.91 -17.88 5.40
C SER A 113 17.75 -17.64 6.67
N THR A 114 17.59 -16.49 7.34
CA THR A 114 18.25 -16.18 8.63
C THR A 114 17.31 -16.32 9.81
N ALA A 115 16.03 -15.96 9.62
CA ALA A 115 15.00 -16.09 10.64
C ALA A 115 14.76 -17.56 11.03
N LEU A 116 14.69 -18.49 10.07
CA LEU A 116 14.41 -19.89 10.37
C LEU A 116 15.53 -20.55 11.22
N PRO A 117 16.83 -20.45 10.85
CA PRO A 117 17.91 -20.96 11.70
C PRO A 117 17.97 -20.31 13.09
N LEU A 118 17.82 -18.99 13.17
CA LEU A 118 17.86 -18.29 14.45
C LEU A 118 16.68 -18.70 15.35
N GLY A 119 15.49 -18.86 14.77
CA GLY A 119 14.31 -19.33 15.51
C GLY A 119 14.46 -20.74 16.01
N PHE A 120 15.03 -21.63 15.21
CA PHE A 120 15.34 -22.98 15.65
C PHE A 120 16.38 -23.00 16.77
N ALA A 121 17.44 -22.18 16.66
CA ALA A 121 18.47 -22.10 17.69
C ALA A 121 17.91 -21.61 19.03
N LEU A 122 17.12 -20.54 19.01
CA LEU A 122 16.45 -20.01 20.21
C LEU A 122 15.46 -21.02 20.79
N PHE A 123 14.64 -21.64 19.94
CA PHE A 123 13.70 -22.68 20.34
C PHE A 123 14.40 -23.84 21.04
N TYR A 124 15.51 -24.35 20.47
CA TYR A 124 16.27 -25.45 21.03
C TYR A 124 16.88 -25.10 22.39
N ILE A 125 17.44 -23.89 22.54
CA ILE A 125 17.96 -23.39 23.82
C ILE A 125 16.83 -23.28 24.85
N SER A 126 15.67 -22.75 24.45
CA SER A 126 14.50 -22.67 25.34
C SER A 126 14.00 -24.04 25.76
N LEU A 127 13.99 -25.01 24.85
CA LEU A 127 13.57 -26.38 25.14
C LEU A 127 14.53 -27.05 26.14
N TRP A 128 15.84 -26.83 26.00
CA TRP A 128 16.85 -27.31 26.94
C TRP A 128 16.76 -26.61 28.31
N ALA A 129 16.49 -25.31 28.34
CA ALA A 129 16.44 -24.50 29.56
C ALA A 129 15.16 -24.71 30.39
N VAL A 130 13.99 -24.87 29.73
CA VAL A 130 12.69 -24.93 30.41
C VAL A 130 12.39 -26.32 30.94
N SER A 131 12.81 -27.39 30.27
CA SER A 131 12.54 -28.74 30.75
C SER A 131 13.51 -29.77 30.18
N PRO A 132 14.63 -30.04 30.89
CA PRO A 132 15.54 -31.14 30.58
C PRO A 132 14.80 -32.49 30.50
N ASN A 133 13.76 -32.64 31.32
CA ASN A 133 12.92 -33.84 31.39
C ASN A 133 12.22 -34.15 30.06
N ILE A 134 11.85 -33.14 29.27
CA ILE A 134 11.19 -33.36 27.97
C ILE A 134 12.17 -33.99 26.98
N LEU A 135 13.43 -33.56 26.97
CA LEU A 135 14.46 -34.17 26.13
C LEU A 135 14.76 -35.61 26.56
N HIS A 136 14.71 -35.90 27.85
CA HIS A 136 14.83 -37.26 28.37
C HIS A 136 13.64 -38.14 27.97
N SER A 137 12.40 -37.66 28.13
CA SER A 137 11.21 -38.41 27.71
C SER A 137 11.18 -38.65 26.20
N ILE A 138 11.59 -37.66 25.39
CA ILE A 138 11.71 -37.82 23.94
C ILE A 138 12.80 -38.84 23.60
N GLN A 139 13.91 -38.86 24.35
CA GLN A 139 14.99 -39.83 24.16
C GLN A 139 14.54 -41.26 24.45
N GLU A 140 13.70 -41.47 25.46
CA GLU A 140 13.15 -42.78 25.80
C GLU A 140 12.20 -43.29 24.71
N ILE A 141 11.40 -42.41 24.11
CA ILE A 141 10.44 -42.77 23.05
C ILE A 141 11.12 -42.94 21.69
N PHE A 142 12.05 -42.05 21.35
CA PHE A 142 12.76 -42.06 20.08
C PHE A 142 14.20 -41.55 20.25
N PRO A 143 15.14 -42.44 20.62
CA PRO A 143 16.53 -42.09 20.91
C PRO A 143 17.24 -41.24 19.83
N PRO A 144 16.99 -41.44 18.51
CA PRO A 144 17.66 -40.64 17.49
C PRO A 144 17.23 -39.16 17.43
N VAL A 145 16.06 -38.78 17.98
CA VAL A 145 15.53 -37.41 17.84
C VAL A 145 16.48 -36.39 18.47
N ASN A 146 17.09 -36.71 19.62
CA ASN A 146 18.03 -35.79 20.26
C ASN A 146 19.27 -35.56 19.38
N GLY A 147 19.78 -36.59 18.71
CA GLY A 147 20.87 -36.46 17.75
C GLY A 147 20.50 -35.59 16.55
N ILE A 148 19.31 -35.80 15.98
CA ILE A 148 18.80 -35.00 14.85
C ILE A 148 18.61 -33.53 15.25
N LEU A 149 18.01 -33.27 16.41
CA LEU A 149 17.80 -31.91 16.92
C LEU A 149 19.14 -31.18 17.17
N LEU A 150 20.13 -31.89 17.72
CA LEU A 150 21.47 -31.35 17.96
C LEU A 150 22.20 -31.02 16.65
N ILE A 151 22.09 -31.88 15.62
CA ILE A 151 22.65 -31.61 14.29
C ILE A 151 21.98 -30.38 13.67
N LEU A 152 20.64 -30.31 13.71
CA LEU A 152 19.89 -29.15 13.21
C LEU A 152 20.26 -27.87 13.97
N PHE A 153 20.56 -27.98 15.27
CA PHE A 153 20.99 -26.86 16.11
C PHE A 153 22.37 -26.37 15.67
N ALA A 154 23.34 -27.27 15.52
CA ALA A 154 24.68 -26.94 15.06
C ALA A 154 24.66 -26.27 13.67
N VAL A 155 23.89 -26.81 12.72
CA VAL A 155 23.70 -26.21 11.39
C VAL A 155 23.06 -24.83 11.49
N SER A 156 22.11 -24.66 12.40
CA SER A 156 21.41 -23.39 12.61
C SER A 156 22.33 -22.31 13.17
N VAL A 157 23.10 -22.64 14.22
CA VAL A 157 24.11 -21.76 14.81
C VAL A 157 25.16 -21.39 13.76
N PHE A 158 25.68 -22.36 13.01
CA PHE A 158 26.64 -22.10 11.94
C PHE A 158 26.09 -21.13 10.89
N LYS A 159 24.83 -21.30 10.46
CA LYS A 159 24.19 -20.37 9.51
C LYS A 159 24.01 -18.97 10.07
N VAL A 160 23.61 -18.84 11.33
CA VAL A 160 23.46 -17.53 12.01
C VAL A 160 24.82 -16.84 12.10
N ILE A 161 25.84 -17.55 12.57
CA ILE A 161 27.21 -17.05 12.70
C ILE A 161 27.77 -16.66 11.33
N SER A 162 27.61 -17.51 10.31
CA SER A 162 28.03 -17.21 8.93
C SER A 162 27.31 -15.98 8.36
N ALA A 163 26.00 -15.85 8.60
CA ALA A 163 25.24 -14.68 8.17
C ALA A 163 25.68 -13.39 8.88
N PHE A 164 25.97 -13.49 10.18
CA PHE A 164 26.49 -12.40 11.00
C PHE A 164 27.88 -11.97 10.52
N PHE A 165 28.82 -12.89 10.36
CA PHE A 165 30.16 -12.58 9.84
C PHE A 165 30.14 -12.10 8.39
N ARG A 166 29.21 -12.57 7.55
CA ARG A 166 29.04 -12.08 6.19
C ARG A 166 28.55 -10.63 6.15
N HIS A 167 27.76 -10.18 7.13
CA HIS A 167 27.40 -8.76 7.29
C HIS A 167 28.47 -7.96 8.02
N SER A 168 29.19 -8.57 8.97
CA SER A 168 30.27 -7.94 9.74
C SER A 168 31.59 -7.77 8.97
N LYS A 169 31.70 -8.34 7.77
CA LYS A 169 32.83 -8.09 6.85
C LYS A 169 32.77 -6.70 6.18
N GLN A 170 31.71 -5.92 6.37
CA GLN A 170 31.78 -4.46 6.22
C GLN A 170 32.45 -3.93 7.49
N SER A 171 33.74 -3.56 7.40
CA SER A 171 34.50 -3.21 8.60
C SER A 171 33.90 -1.96 9.26
N PRO A 172 33.91 -1.86 10.61
CA PRO A 172 33.55 -0.63 11.32
C PRO A 172 34.38 0.58 10.87
N VAL A 173 35.58 0.33 10.34
CA VAL A 173 36.46 1.34 9.74
C VAL A 173 35.93 1.81 8.39
N ASP A 174 35.26 0.97 7.61
CA ASP A 174 34.58 1.37 6.36
C ASP A 174 33.29 2.14 6.66
N THR A 175 32.56 1.76 7.72
CA THR A 175 31.40 2.51 8.21
C THR A 175 31.80 3.88 8.79
N ALA A 176 32.90 3.94 9.54
CA ALA A 176 33.47 5.20 10.04
C ALA A 176 34.10 6.05 8.92
N LYS A 177 34.74 5.43 7.91
CA LYS A 177 35.19 6.11 6.68
C LYS A 177 34.03 6.58 5.83
N SER A 178 32.87 5.91 5.82
CA SER A 178 31.66 6.40 5.13
C SER A 178 30.96 7.54 5.88
N LEU A 179 31.22 7.70 7.19
CA LEU A 179 30.73 8.82 7.99
C LEU A 179 31.69 10.01 7.97
N SER A 180 33.00 9.78 7.81
CA SER A 180 34.01 10.85 7.70
C SER A 180 34.30 11.28 6.25
N ARG A 181 33.97 10.45 5.26
CA ARG A 181 33.83 10.85 3.85
C ARG A 181 32.41 11.32 3.58
N VAL A 182 31.99 12.38 4.25
CA VAL A 182 31.12 13.37 3.60
C VAL A 182 31.99 14.18 2.63
N ASP A 183 32.71 13.46 1.76
CA ASP A 183 33.13 14.02 0.50
C ASP A 183 31.87 14.03 -0.36
N LEU A 184 31.70 15.12 -1.10
CA LEU A 184 30.64 15.35 -2.06
C LEU A 184 30.67 14.21 -3.10
N GLU A 185 30.00 13.11 -2.79
CA GLU A 185 29.88 11.98 -3.70
C GLU A 185 29.12 12.46 -4.93
N THR A 186 29.83 12.48 -6.06
CA THR A 186 29.25 12.38 -7.39
C THR A 186 28.07 11.42 -7.35
N PRO A 187 26.91 11.76 -7.95
CA PRO A 187 25.71 10.93 -7.86
C PRO A 187 26.08 9.49 -8.21
N ASP A 188 26.03 8.61 -7.21
CA ASP A 188 26.35 7.19 -7.38
C ASP A 188 25.40 6.61 -8.43
N ASP A 189 25.87 5.68 -9.27
CA ASP A 189 25.05 5.14 -10.37
C ASP A 189 23.72 4.56 -9.87
N THR A 190 23.70 4.15 -8.59
CA THR A 190 22.51 3.69 -7.88
C THR A 190 21.45 4.78 -7.65
N GLU A 191 21.82 6.06 -7.59
CA GLU A 191 20.90 7.17 -7.43
C GLU A 191 20.23 7.54 -8.76
N ILE A 192 21.01 7.60 -9.85
CA ILE A 192 20.49 7.82 -11.21
C ILE A 192 19.55 6.68 -11.61
N ASP A 193 19.89 5.43 -11.28
CA ASP A 193 19.01 4.28 -11.55
C ASP A 193 17.69 4.33 -10.75
N LYS A 194 17.71 4.88 -9.53
CA LYS A 194 16.47 5.12 -8.75
C LYS A 194 15.61 6.18 -9.42
N GLU A 195 16.18 7.30 -9.85
CA GLU A 195 15.46 8.36 -10.56
C GLU A 195 14.84 7.86 -11.86
N ILE A 196 15.59 7.09 -12.66
CA ILE A 196 15.06 6.44 -13.87
C ILE A 196 13.88 5.50 -13.53
N GLN A 197 13.92 4.78 -12.41
CA GLN A 197 12.80 3.93 -11.99
C GLN A 197 11.58 4.74 -11.55
N GLU A 198 11.80 5.84 -10.84
CA GLU A 198 10.75 6.75 -10.39
C GLU A 198 10.06 7.41 -11.59
N ASP A 199 10.82 7.95 -12.55
CA ASP A 199 10.28 8.51 -13.80
C ASP A 199 9.53 7.46 -14.64
N LYS A 200 10.00 6.21 -14.67
CA LYS A 200 9.28 5.12 -15.34
C LYS A 200 7.93 4.82 -14.66
N ARG A 201 7.89 4.86 -13.32
CA ARG A 201 6.64 4.65 -12.55
C ARG A 201 5.67 5.80 -12.79
N GLU A 202 6.16 7.02 -12.77
CA GLU A 202 5.40 8.23 -13.08
C GLU A 202 4.79 8.16 -14.48
N LYS A 203 5.60 7.94 -15.51
CA LYS A 203 5.14 7.76 -16.88
C LYS A 203 4.07 6.67 -17.00
N LYS A 204 4.24 5.56 -16.28
CA LYS A 204 3.25 4.48 -16.24
C LYS A 204 1.94 4.95 -15.61
N LEU A 205 1.99 5.67 -14.49
CA LEU A 205 0.80 6.24 -13.85
C LEU A 205 0.08 7.22 -14.79
N LEU A 206 0.81 8.12 -15.44
CA LEU A 206 0.26 9.13 -16.35
C LEU A 206 -0.44 8.46 -17.54
N ARG A 207 0.23 7.51 -18.19
CA ARG A 207 -0.31 6.80 -19.36
C ARG A 207 -1.45 5.85 -19.01
N SER A 208 -1.30 5.07 -17.93
CA SER A 208 -2.22 3.96 -17.64
C SER A 208 -3.40 4.35 -16.78
N LYS A 209 -3.29 5.40 -15.97
CA LYS A 209 -4.36 5.88 -15.10
C LYS A 209 -4.91 7.20 -15.61
N THR A 210 -4.15 8.30 -15.52
CA THR A 210 -4.66 9.65 -15.78
C THR A 210 -5.23 9.79 -17.19
N MET A 211 -4.43 9.47 -18.22
CA MET A 211 -4.88 9.61 -19.62
C MET A 211 -6.03 8.65 -19.99
N LYS A 212 -6.10 7.48 -19.36
CA LYS A 212 -7.24 6.57 -19.57
C LYS A 212 -8.51 7.12 -18.92
N LEU A 213 -8.41 7.77 -17.76
CA LEU A 213 -9.53 8.43 -17.11
C LEU A 213 -10.02 9.59 -17.97
N THR A 214 -9.13 10.50 -18.40
CA THR A 214 -9.46 11.63 -19.27
C THR A 214 -10.16 11.17 -20.56
N LYS A 215 -9.69 10.10 -21.19
CA LYS A 215 -10.35 9.51 -22.37
C LYS A 215 -11.76 8.98 -22.06
N ARG A 216 -11.98 8.35 -20.90
CA ARG A 216 -13.30 7.87 -20.48
C ARG A 216 -14.24 9.03 -20.14
N GLU A 217 -13.73 10.13 -19.60
CA GLU A 217 -14.53 11.33 -19.35
C GLU A 217 -15.05 11.91 -20.66
N ILE A 218 -14.18 12.08 -21.66
CA ILE A 218 -14.58 12.57 -22.99
C ILE A 218 -15.68 11.68 -23.58
N ALA A 219 -15.52 10.35 -23.52
CA ALA A 219 -16.54 9.43 -24.01
C ALA A 219 -17.87 9.52 -23.23
N SER A 220 -17.80 9.64 -21.90
CA SER A 220 -19.00 9.83 -21.06
C SER A 220 -19.72 11.14 -21.39
N ILE A 221 -18.96 12.21 -21.65
CA ILE A 221 -19.50 13.50 -22.07
C ILE A 221 -20.17 13.41 -23.44
N GLU A 222 -19.56 12.73 -24.41
CA GLU A 222 -20.16 12.50 -25.73
C GLU A 222 -21.47 11.70 -25.64
N ASP A 223 -21.51 10.70 -24.78
CA ASP A 223 -22.75 9.96 -24.51
C ASP A 223 -23.84 10.88 -23.97
N ILE A 224 -23.53 11.72 -22.98
CA ILE A 224 -24.48 12.68 -22.38
C ILE A 224 -24.93 13.71 -23.42
N ASP A 225 -24.02 14.24 -24.25
CA ASP A 225 -24.33 15.19 -25.32
C ASP A 225 -25.34 14.61 -26.31
N ARG A 226 -25.20 13.32 -26.68
CA ARG A 226 -26.17 12.65 -27.56
C ARG A 226 -27.56 12.58 -26.93
N TYR A 227 -27.67 12.24 -25.64
CA TYR A 227 -28.96 12.23 -24.95
C TYR A 227 -29.57 13.63 -24.89
N LEU A 228 -28.80 14.64 -24.50
CA LEU A 228 -29.29 16.03 -24.46
C LEU A 228 -29.74 16.51 -25.85
N LYS A 229 -28.98 16.19 -26.89
CA LYS A 229 -29.34 16.53 -28.27
C LYS A 229 -30.66 15.88 -28.69
N GLN A 230 -30.85 14.60 -28.40
CA GLN A 230 -32.11 13.89 -28.67
C GLN A 230 -33.28 14.56 -27.95
N MET A 231 -33.13 14.86 -26.66
CA MET A 231 -34.15 15.53 -25.87
C MET A 231 -34.52 16.91 -26.44
N ILE A 232 -33.51 17.73 -26.76
CA ILE A 232 -33.69 19.05 -27.36
C ILE A 232 -34.46 18.95 -28.69
N THR A 233 -34.12 17.96 -29.53
CA THR A 233 -34.81 17.74 -30.81
C THR A 233 -36.27 17.32 -30.61
N ILE A 234 -36.57 16.44 -29.65
CA ILE A 234 -37.95 16.03 -29.34
C ILE A 234 -38.78 17.25 -28.94
N ILE A 235 -38.26 18.07 -28.02
CA ILE A 235 -38.98 19.24 -27.52
C ILE A 235 -39.19 20.29 -28.63
N LYS A 236 -38.17 20.56 -29.45
CA LYS A 236 -38.27 21.52 -30.56
C LYS A 236 -39.26 21.10 -31.64
N ASN A 237 -39.33 19.81 -31.95
CA ASN A 237 -40.18 19.34 -33.04
C ASN A 237 -41.67 19.28 -32.66
N LYS A 238 -41.98 19.24 -31.36
CA LYS A 238 -43.34 19.03 -30.86
C LYS A 238 -43.94 20.22 -30.12
N GLU A 239 -43.15 21.22 -29.73
CA GLU A 239 -43.53 22.46 -29.02
C GLU A 239 -44.56 22.25 -27.89
N THR A 240 -45.85 22.18 -28.20
CA THR A 240 -46.98 21.99 -27.26
C THR A 240 -47.61 20.60 -27.24
N SER A 241 -47.24 19.70 -28.15
CA SER A 241 -47.90 18.41 -28.43
C SER A 241 -47.13 17.18 -27.93
N ILE A 242 -46.26 17.34 -26.93
CA ILE A 242 -45.54 16.23 -26.30
C ILE A 242 -46.51 15.40 -25.45
N ASP A 243 -46.61 14.11 -25.74
CA ASP A 243 -47.47 13.20 -24.99
C ASP A 243 -46.85 12.77 -23.64
N GLU A 244 -47.66 12.14 -22.78
CA GLU A 244 -47.19 11.72 -21.44
C GLU A 244 -46.08 10.66 -21.51
N GLN A 245 -46.09 9.81 -22.55
CA GLN A 245 -45.10 8.76 -22.72
C GLN A 245 -43.73 9.37 -23.08
N GLU A 246 -43.73 10.37 -23.96
CA GLU A 246 -42.53 11.12 -24.32
C GLU A 246 -41.97 11.92 -23.15
N ILE A 247 -42.83 12.53 -22.32
CA ILE A 247 -42.40 13.18 -21.08
C ILE A 247 -41.69 12.17 -20.17
N GLU A 248 -42.22 10.94 -20.05
CA GLU A 248 -41.59 9.91 -19.23
C GLU A 248 -40.27 9.41 -19.83
N ASP A 249 -40.17 9.29 -21.16
CA ASP A 249 -38.92 8.95 -21.84
C ASP A 249 -37.84 10.03 -21.65
N LEU A 250 -38.22 11.31 -21.73
CA LEU A 250 -37.34 12.45 -21.43
C LEU A 250 -36.86 12.42 -19.97
N ARG A 251 -37.76 12.12 -19.02
CA ARG A 251 -37.39 11.98 -17.59
C ARG A 251 -36.43 10.81 -17.37
N LYS A 252 -36.67 9.67 -18.03
CA LYS A 252 -35.79 8.50 -17.97
C LYS A 252 -34.40 8.82 -18.52
N ALA A 253 -34.33 9.54 -19.65
CA ALA A 253 -33.06 10.01 -20.21
C ALA A 253 -32.31 10.95 -19.24
N LEU A 254 -33.00 11.90 -18.61
CA LEU A 254 -32.38 12.77 -17.60
C LEU A 254 -31.87 12.00 -16.37
N LYS A 255 -32.62 11.01 -15.89
CA LYS A 255 -32.14 10.13 -14.81
C LYS A 255 -30.87 9.38 -15.22
N GLN A 256 -30.80 8.90 -16.46
CA GLN A 256 -29.59 8.26 -16.99
C GLN A 256 -28.41 9.23 -17.04
N ILE A 257 -28.63 10.47 -17.48
CA ILE A 257 -27.61 11.52 -17.49
C ILE A 257 -27.10 11.78 -16.06
N SER A 258 -28.00 11.95 -15.09
CA SER A 258 -27.64 12.17 -13.68
C SER A 258 -26.82 11.01 -13.09
N SER A 259 -27.10 9.76 -13.48
CA SER A 259 -26.28 8.61 -13.05
C SER A 259 -24.84 8.65 -13.60
N LYS A 260 -24.66 9.14 -14.85
CA LYS A 260 -23.33 9.29 -15.48
C LYS A 260 -22.56 10.50 -14.93
N GLU A 261 -23.24 11.51 -14.42
CA GLU A 261 -22.62 12.68 -13.79
C GLU A 261 -21.83 12.32 -12.51
N ASN A 262 -22.35 11.40 -11.70
CA ASN A 262 -21.62 10.89 -10.54
C ASN A 262 -20.25 10.30 -10.91
N ILE A 263 -20.12 9.76 -12.13
CA ILE A 263 -18.85 9.25 -12.66
C ILE A 263 -17.89 10.41 -12.94
N ILE A 264 -18.36 11.51 -13.53
CA ILE A 264 -17.56 12.71 -13.83
C ILE A 264 -17.00 13.31 -12.54
N ASN A 265 -17.84 13.57 -11.53
CA ASN A 265 -17.41 14.13 -10.24
C ASN A 265 -16.40 13.26 -9.51
N LYS A 266 -16.60 11.93 -9.53
CA LYS A 266 -15.66 11.00 -8.91
C LYS A 266 -14.30 11.03 -9.60
N ASN A 267 -14.28 11.19 -10.92
CA ASN A 267 -13.05 11.19 -11.70
C ASN A 267 -12.28 12.50 -11.59
N ILE A 268 -12.94 13.66 -11.44
CA ILE A 268 -12.27 14.93 -11.11
C ILE A 268 -11.40 14.79 -9.85
N ARG A 269 -11.95 14.23 -8.76
CA ARG A 269 -11.20 14.01 -7.51
C ARG A 269 -10.01 13.06 -7.67
N LEU A 270 -10.11 12.09 -8.60
CA LEU A 270 -9.01 11.17 -8.89
C LEU A 270 -7.90 11.85 -9.69
N ILE A 271 -8.25 12.75 -10.62
CA ILE A 271 -7.27 13.54 -11.37
C ILE A 271 -6.56 14.50 -10.42
N GLU A 272 -7.30 15.21 -9.54
CA GLU A 272 -6.72 16.12 -8.53
C GLU A 272 -5.67 15.42 -7.67
N LYS A 273 -6.01 14.23 -7.13
CA LYS A 273 -5.07 13.43 -6.34
C LYS A 273 -3.82 13.01 -7.11
N HIS A 274 -3.97 12.69 -8.40
CA HIS A 274 -2.82 12.37 -9.22
C HIS A 274 -1.95 13.60 -9.45
N LEU A 275 -2.54 14.77 -9.74
CA LEU A 275 -1.79 16.03 -9.92
C LEU A 275 -1.02 16.44 -8.65
N GLU A 276 -1.63 16.30 -7.47
CA GLU A 276 -0.96 16.55 -6.19
C GLU A 276 0.24 15.63 -5.98
N PHE A 277 0.08 14.35 -6.29
CA PHE A 277 1.17 13.37 -6.20
C PHE A 277 2.33 13.75 -7.14
N TYR A 278 2.04 14.13 -8.39
CA TYR A 278 3.06 14.59 -9.34
C TYR A 278 3.78 15.85 -8.86
N GLN A 279 3.03 16.85 -8.40
CA GLN A 279 3.62 18.11 -7.94
C GLN A 279 4.56 17.87 -6.75
N ALA A 280 4.16 17.05 -5.79
CA ALA A 280 4.95 16.77 -4.60
C ALA A 280 6.23 15.99 -4.88
N GLY A 281 6.25 15.11 -5.88
CA GLY A 281 7.47 14.45 -6.35
C GLY A 281 8.42 15.46 -7.00
N ARG A 282 7.91 16.17 -8.00
CA ARG A 282 8.71 17.04 -8.88
C ARG A 282 9.31 18.25 -8.17
N SER A 283 8.61 18.84 -7.19
CA SER A 283 9.19 19.92 -6.37
C SER A 283 10.40 19.46 -5.54
N LYS A 284 10.44 18.19 -5.12
CA LYS A 284 11.60 17.63 -4.41
C LYS A 284 12.76 17.41 -5.37
N ASP A 285 12.48 16.98 -6.60
CA ASP A 285 13.49 16.75 -7.64
C ASP A 285 14.19 18.05 -8.04
N ILE A 286 13.45 19.16 -8.20
CA ILE A 286 14.06 20.47 -8.52
C ILE A 286 15.03 20.90 -7.43
N ALA A 287 14.65 20.82 -6.16
CA ALA A 287 15.52 21.21 -5.05
C ALA A 287 16.79 20.34 -5.00
N LYS A 288 16.68 19.06 -5.40
CA LYS A 288 17.82 18.14 -5.49
C LYS A 288 18.73 18.49 -6.67
N LEU A 289 18.16 18.76 -7.84
CA LEU A 289 18.89 19.16 -9.04
C LEU A 289 19.59 20.51 -8.86
N GLU A 290 18.96 21.48 -8.20
CA GLU A 290 19.57 22.78 -7.89
C GLU A 290 20.78 22.62 -6.95
N ARG A 291 20.72 21.67 -6.00
CA ARG A 291 21.89 21.30 -5.18
C ARG A 291 22.99 20.62 -5.99
N ARG A 292 22.65 19.70 -6.90
CA ARG A 292 23.65 19.07 -7.80
C ARG A 292 24.30 20.11 -8.72
N LEU A 293 23.51 21.08 -9.19
CA LEU A 293 23.98 22.15 -10.05
C LEU A 293 25.04 23.01 -9.35
N SER A 294 24.84 23.35 -8.07
CA SER A 294 25.80 24.16 -7.31
C SER A 294 27.09 23.42 -6.95
N GLN A 295 27.06 22.08 -6.94
CA GLN A 295 28.19 21.23 -6.58
C GLN A 295 28.99 20.73 -7.80
N THR A 296 28.40 20.75 -8.99
CA THR A 296 29.02 20.23 -10.22
C THR A 296 29.99 21.23 -10.84
N LYS A 297 31.24 20.82 -11.07
CA LYS A 297 32.27 21.63 -11.75
C LYS A 297 32.39 21.34 -13.25
N ASP A 298 31.89 20.20 -13.71
CA ASP A 298 31.93 19.77 -15.11
C ASP A 298 30.91 20.56 -15.96
N LYS A 299 31.40 21.25 -16.98
CA LYS A 299 30.62 22.12 -17.87
C LYS A 299 29.54 21.35 -18.65
N ASN A 300 29.81 20.11 -19.05
CA ASN A 300 28.85 19.30 -19.80
C ASN A 300 27.70 18.84 -18.89
N LYS A 301 28.03 18.36 -17.68
CA LYS A 301 27.03 17.96 -16.67
C LYS A 301 26.22 19.15 -16.16
N LEU A 302 26.85 20.31 -15.97
CA LEU A 302 26.15 21.56 -15.63
C LEU A 302 25.06 21.90 -16.65
N GLN A 303 25.35 21.72 -17.95
CA GLN A 303 24.37 21.99 -19.00
C GLN A 303 23.20 21.00 -18.95
N THR A 304 23.49 19.70 -18.79
CA THR A 304 22.44 18.66 -18.64
C THR A 304 21.54 18.90 -17.42
N ILE A 305 22.12 19.22 -16.26
CA ILE A 305 21.35 19.50 -15.04
C ILE A 305 20.48 20.77 -15.20
N LYS A 306 20.99 21.82 -15.87
CA LYS A 306 20.18 23.03 -16.17
C LYS A 306 18.99 22.72 -17.07
N GLU A 307 19.21 21.92 -18.10
CA GLU A 307 18.16 21.50 -19.02
C GLU A 307 17.09 20.69 -18.28
N GLU A 308 17.50 19.79 -17.39
CA GLU A 308 16.58 19.01 -16.55
C GLU A 308 15.80 19.92 -15.57
N ILE A 309 16.43 20.88 -14.91
CA ILE A 309 15.71 21.83 -14.02
C ILE A 309 14.66 22.63 -14.79
N GLU A 310 15.01 23.18 -15.96
CA GLU A 310 14.07 23.94 -16.77
C GLU A 310 12.91 23.06 -17.24
N TYR A 311 13.22 21.82 -17.60
CA TYR A 311 12.25 20.81 -17.95
C TYR A 311 11.26 20.52 -16.80
N GLN A 312 11.76 20.29 -15.58
CA GLN A 312 10.95 20.06 -14.39
C GLN A 312 10.05 21.26 -14.08
N LYS A 313 10.57 22.50 -14.26
CA LYS A 313 9.79 23.74 -14.13
C LYS A 313 8.67 23.84 -15.16
N GLN A 314 8.91 23.40 -16.40
CA GLN A 314 7.87 23.36 -17.43
C GLN A 314 6.78 22.33 -17.12
N MET A 315 7.13 21.17 -16.55
CA MET A 315 6.15 20.21 -16.06
C MET A 315 5.29 20.79 -14.94
N LEU A 316 5.88 21.48 -13.97
CA LEU A 316 5.12 22.15 -12.89
C LEU A 316 4.14 23.19 -13.45
N LYS A 317 4.57 24.01 -14.43
CA LYS A 317 3.66 24.96 -15.11
C LYS A 317 2.48 24.22 -15.78
N ALA A 318 2.74 23.10 -16.44
CA ALA A 318 1.69 22.28 -17.06
C ALA A 318 0.72 21.68 -16.03
N LEU A 319 1.22 21.26 -14.86
CA LEU A 319 0.40 20.78 -13.75
C LEU A 319 -0.50 21.90 -13.19
N ASP A 320 0.03 23.12 -13.04
CA ASP A 320 -0.76 24.28 -12.61
C ASP A 320 -1.87 24.64 -13.60
N PHE A 321 -1.62 24.50 -14.91
CA PHE A 321 -2.67 24.66 -15.92
C PHE A 321 -3.77 23.60 -15.77
N MET A 322 -3.42 22.34 -15.52
CA MET A 322 -4.42 21.29 -15.29
C MET A 322 -5.26 21.56 -14.04
N ARG A 323 -4.65 22.03 -12.94
CA ARG A 323 -5.40 22.40 -11.73
C ARG A 323 -6.38 23.55 -11.96
N LYS A 324 -6.00 24.56 -12.77
CA LYS A 324 -6.93 25.64 -13.16
C LYS A 324 -8.11 25.11 -13.96
N TYR A 325 -7.86 24.15 -14.84
CA TYR A 325 -8.89 23.49 -15.63
C TYR A 325 -9.83 22.63 -14.78
N GLU A 326 -9.32 21.88 -13.80
CA GLU A 326 -10.15 21.11 -12.88
C GLU A 326 -11.12 21.99 -12.09
N LYS A 327 -10.64 23.12 -11.55
CA LYS A 327 -11.51 24.08 -10.86
C LYS A 327 -12.63 24.58 -11.77
N ARG A 328 -12.28 24.93 -13.03
CA ARG A 328 -13.27 25.36 -14.02
C ARG A 328 -14.27 24.25 -14.35
N VAL A 329 -13.81 23.01 -14.53
CA VAL A 329 -14.68 21.85 -14.77
C VAL A 329 -15.62 21.63 -13.60
N SER A 330 -15.14 21.73 -12.35
CA SER A 330 -15.99 21.61 -11.16
C SER A 330 -17.11 22.66 -11.14
N THR A 331 -16.79 23.93 -11.46
CA THR A 331 -17.81 25.00 -11.55
C THR A 331 -18.81 24.73 -12.68
N LEU A 332 -18.33 24.30 -13.85
CA LEU A 332 -19.20 23.96 -14.98
C LEU A 332 -20.10 22.76 -14.66
N CYS A 333 -19.61 21.74 -13.93
CA CYS A 333 -20.43 20.60 -13.48
C CYS A 333 -21.53 21.04 -12.51
N GLN A 334 -21.22 21.95 -11.58
CA GLN A 334 -22.25 22.51 -10.68
C GLN A 334 -23.33 23.28 -11.46
N SER A 335 -22.92 24.13 -12.41
CA SER A 335 -23.85 24.84 -13.28
C SER A 335 -24.71 23.89 -14.12
N PHE A 336 -24.08 22.88 -14.72
CA PHE A 336 -24.74 21.81 -15.46
C PHE A 336 -25.83 21.13 -14.63
N ASN A 337 -25.53 20.78 -13.38
CA ASN A 337 -26.48 20.12 -12.48
C ASN A 337 -27.69 20.99 -12.16
N ILE A 338 -27.45 22.27 -11.85
CA ILE A 338 -28.54 23.23 -11.57
C ILE A 338 -29.47 23.34 -12.79
N LEU A 339 -28.91 23.37 -13.99
CA LEU A 339 -29.67 23.45 -15.24
C LEU A 339 -30.47 22.16 -15.49
N LEU A 340 -29.88 20.97 -15.29
CA LEU A 340 -30.60 19.71 -15.43
C LEU A 340 -31.73 19.55 -14.41
N ASP A 341 -31.49 19.88 -13.15
CA ASP A 341 -32.52 19.82 -12.10
C ASP A 341 -33.67 20.79 -12.39
N THR A 342 -33.35 21.97 -12.90
CA THR A 342 -34.35 22.96 -13.32
C THR A 342 -35.15 22.43 -14.51
N ALA A 343 -34.48 21.89 -15.54
CA ALA A 343 -35.14 21.27 -16.68
C ALA A 343 -36.07 20.11 -16.25
N MET A 344 -35.61 19.25 -15.35
CA MET A 344 -36.40 18.16 -14.79
C MET A 344 -37.67 18.68 -14.10
N LYS A 345 -37.56 19.71 -13.24
CA LYS A 345 -38.72 20.31 -12.56
C LYS A 345 -39.72 20.89 -13.55
N LYS A 346 -39.25 21.54 -14.62
CA LYS A 346 -40.11 22.08 -15.69
C LYS A 346 -40.83 20.97 -16.45
N LEU A 347 -40.16 19.85 -16.74
CA LEU A 347 -40.78 18.65 -17.34
C LEU A 347 -41.78 17.97 -16.39
N ILE A 348 -41.53 17.96 -15.08
CA ILE A 348 -42.49 17.47 -14.08
C ILE A 348 -43.77 18.30 -14.10
N ASN A 349 -43.63 19.62 -14.20
CA ASN A 349 -44.75 20.56 -14.25
C ASN A 349 -45.40 20.68 -15.64
N ARG A 350 -45.11 19.76 -16.57
CA ARG A 350 -45.62 19.74 -17.94
C ARG A 350 -45.35 21.03 -18.74
N ARG A 351 -44.17 21.61 -18.55
CA ARG A 351 -43.70 22.80 -19.29
C ARG A 351 -42.42 22.50 -20.08
N PRO A 352 -42.49 21.71 -21.16
CA PRO A 352 -41.31 21.28 -21.90
C PRO A 352 -40.60 22.43 -22.62
N GLU A 353 -41.32 23.44 -23.09
CA GLU A 353 -40.72 24.63 -23.71
C GLU A 353 -39.82 25.40 -22.72
N GLU A 354 -40.24 25.56 -21.47
CA GLU A 354 -39.43 26.18 -20.42
C GLU A 354 -38.22 25.31 -20.04
N ALA A 355 -38.27 24.00 -20.27
CA ALA A 355 -37.14 23.10 -20.06
C ALA A 355 -36.09 23.22 -21.16
N LEU A 356 -36.47 23.60 -22.38
CA LEU A 356 -35.61 23.64 -23.56
C LEU A 356 -34.37 24.51 -23.35
N SER A 357 -34.55 25.76 -22.91
CA SER A 357 -33.45 26.69 -22.66
C SER A 357 -32.46 26.15 -21.62
N ASN A 358 -32.97 25.48 -20.57
CA ASN A 358 -32.13 24.87 -19.55
C ASN A 358 -31.31 23.68 -20.12
N LEU A 359 -31.91 22.84 -20.97
CA LEU A 359 -31.23 21.73 -21.62
C LEU A 359 -30.17 22.20 -22.63
N GLU A 360 -30.44 23.26 -23.39
CA GLU A 360 -29.47 23.87 -24.30
C GLU A 360 -28.27 24.46 -23.55
N ASN A 361 -28.53 25.20 -22.48
CA ASN A 361 -27.48 25.75 -21.63
C ASN A 361 -26.68 24.63 -20.94
N ALA A 362 -27.34 23.57 -20.47
CA ALA A 362 -26.65 22.41 -19.90
C ALA A 362 -25.73 21.76 -20.94
N ARG A 363 -26.21 21.60 -22.17
CA ARG A 363 -25.41 21.08 -23.28
C ARG A 363 -24.20 21.97 -23.59
N ASN A 364 -24.35 23.29 -23.56
CA ASN A 364 -23.23 24.22 -23.77
C ASN A 364 -22.17 24.08 -22.66
N SER A 365 -22.56 24.05 -21.39
CA SER A 365 -21.65 23.79 -20.26
C SER A 365 -20.91 22.46 -20.42
N LEU A 366 -21.61 21.41 -20.89
CA LEU A 366 -21.03 20.11 -21.14
C LEU A 366 -19.99 20.13 -22.28
N LEU A 367 -20.24 20.86 -23.36
CA LEU A 367 -19.29 21.03 -24.46
C LEU A 367 -18.05 21.82 -24.02
N GLU A 368 -18.20 22.82 -23.15
CA GLU A 368 -17.05 23.49 -22.53
C GLU A 368 -16.21 22.53 -21.68
N ILE A 369 -16.84 21.67 -20.88
CA ILE A 369 -16.15 20.63 -20.12
C ILE A 369 -15.36 19.70 -21.05
N LYS A 370 -15.97 19.27 -22.17
CA LYS A 370 -15.30 18.44 -23.18
C LYS A 370 -14.04 19.12 -23.72
N GLN A 371 -14.12 20.38 -24.12
CA GLN A 371 -12.97 21.13 -24.63
C GLN A 371 -11.84 21.23 -23.60
N ILE A 372 -12.19 21.37 -22.31
CA ILE A 372 -11.20 21.39 -21.23
C ILE A 372 -10.51 20.02 -21.11
N TYR A 373 -11.25 18.92 -21.13
CA TYR A 373 -10.64 17.58 -21.09
C TYR A 373 -9.80 17.25 -22.32
N GLU A 374 -10.17 17.73 -23.50
CA GLU A 374 -9.35 17.60 -24.72
C GLU A 374 -8.02 18.35 -24.58
N LYS A 375 -8.06 19.57 -24.03
CA LYS A 375 -6.84 20.35 -23.70
C LYS A 375 -6.00 19.63 -22.66
N GLN A 376 -6.62 19.10 -21.60
CA GLN A 376 -5.94 18.31 -20.59
C GLN A 376 -5.24 17.08 -21.21
N MET A 377 -5.92 16.34 -22.09
CA MET A 377 -5.35 15.20 -22.79
C MET A 377 -4.13 15.60 -23.64
N ASN A 378 -4.14 16.79 -24.25
CA ASN A 378 -2.98 17.31 -24.98
C ASN A 378 -1.81 17.64 -24.04
N ILE A 379 -2.08 18.20 -22.86
CA ILE A 379 -1.07 18.43 -21.82
C ILE A 379 -0.50 17.10 -21.32
N GLU A 380 -1.33 16.09 -21.05
CA GLU A 380 -0.88 14.76 -20.63
C GLU A 380 0.01 14.10 -21.70
N LYS A 381 -0.33 14.22 -22.99
CA LYS A 381 0.53 13.77 -24.10
C LYS A 381 1.85 14.52 -24.14
N TYR A 382 1.84 15.82 -23.88
CA TYR A 382 3.05 16.65 -23.78
C TYR A 382 3.93 16.17 -22.62
N LEU A 383 3.36 15.98 -21.43
CA LEU A 383 4.06 15.43 -20.25
C LEU A 383 4.65 14.04 -20.53
N LEU A 384 3.97 13.17 -21.28
CA LEU A 384 4.53 11.87 -21.67
C LEU A 384 5.71 11.96 -22.65
N LYS A 385 5.73 12.98 -23.52
CA LYS A 385 6.88 13.25 -24.39
C LYS A 385 8.04 13.78 -23.56
N LEU A 386 7.71 14.66 -22.62
CA LEU A 386 8.64 15.21 -21.67
C LEU A 386 9.31 14.07 -20.86
N ASP A 387 8.55 13.17 -20.23
CA ASP A 387 9.12 12.09 -19.37
C ASP A 387 10.10 11.18 -20.14
N LYS A 388 9.89 11.02 -21.45
CA LYS A 388 10.81 10.26 -22.30
C LYS A 388 12.16 10.95 -22.44
N LYS A 389 12.17 12.28 -22.51
CA LYS A 389 13.37 13.09 -22.65
C LYS A 389 14.18 13.08 -21.34
N ALA A 390 13.55 13.30 -20.19
CA ALA A 390 14.21 13.20 -18.88
C ALA A 390 14.91 11.84 -18.67
N ILE A 391 14.21 10.73 -18.93
CA ILE A 391 14.81 9.38 -18.86
C ILE A 391 16.00 9.21 -19.82
N PHE A 392 15.96 9.85 -20.99
CA PHE A 392 17.06 9.80 -21.96
C PHE A 392 18.25 10.63 -21.48
N ASP A 393 18.02 11.83 -20.97
CA ASP A 393 19.06 12.73 -20.47
C ASP A 393 19.75 12.15 -19.22
N LEU A 394 19.00 11.53 -18.29
CA LEU A 394 19.55 10.80 -17.13
C LEU A 394 20.44 9.62 -17.54
N LYS A 395 20.08 8.89 -18.60
CA LYS A 395 20.93 7.81 -19.14
C LYS A 395 22.20 8.36 -19.75
N LYS A 396 22.10 9.47 -20.49
CA LYS A 396 23.27 10.13 -21.09
C LYS A 396 24.23 10.64 -20.00
N GLU A 397 23.72 11.15 -18.88
CA GLU A 397 24.53 11.54 -17.73
C GLU A 397 25.30 10.34 -17.14
N LYS A 398 24.64 9.17 -17.06
CA LYS A 398 25.26 7.92 -16.61
C LYS A 398 26.37 7.45 -17.56
N ASP A 399 26.12 7.48 -18.87
CA ASP A 399 27.05 6.99 -19.90
C ASP A 399 28.26 7.93 -20.12
N GLN A 400 28.26 9.13 -19.52
CA GLN A 400 29.36 10.11 -19.58
C GLN A 400 30.34 10.03 -18.40
N LYS A 401 30.21 9.02 -17.53
CA LYS A 401 31.25 8.64 -16.57
C LYS A 401 32.26 7.70 -17.22
#